data_AF-A0AA38MYF2-F1
#
_entry.id   AF-A0AA38MYF2-F1
#
_cell.length_a   1.000
_cell.length_b   1.000
_cell.length_c   1.000
_cell.angle_alpha   90.00
_cell.angle_beta   90.00
_cell.angle_gamma   90.00
#
_symmetry.space_group_name_H-M   'P 1'
#
loop_
_entity.id
_entity.type
_entity.pdbx_description
1 polymer ?
#
loop_
_entity_poly.entity_id
_entity_poly.type
_entity_poly.pdbx_seq_one_letter_code
_entity_poly.pdbx_strand_id
1 'polypeptide(L)'
;MPPNPTTRTRNRSSSNAYVEHEPPPSNWNQYHTPLVNHVSAVHHPGILKTPPLRPASAAKSGAGMSAASRYAHNLKVLRRRDPSILRIFDQFSHVCIYHHNGQSWEKKGFEGSMFLYERADYPPYGFYILNRMGMDDYIQRLWPEDNLSVTGSYLMLRTWPEWSRNRIRDIEALNGSKELHPFDERYKWDQETRPNEGTEVSKTIGLWMFNTDAREPLITVMLRRVYIFRLICSRF
;
A
#
# COMPACT_ATOMS: atom_id res chain seq x y z
N MET A 1 -45.34 -76.72 25.53
CA MET A 1 -45.56 -76.30 24.12
C MET A 1 -45.01 -74.88 23.95
N PRO A 2 -44.05 -74.65 23.03
CA PRO A 2 -43.58 -73.30 22.62
C PRO A 2 -44.43 -72.78 21.45
N PRO A 3 -44.41 -71.48 21.07
CA PRO A 3 -43.31 -70.79 20.36
C PRO A 3 -43.13 -69.32 20.85
N ASN A 4 -42.27 -68.40 20.39
CA ASN A 4 -41.35 -68.22 19.25
C ASN A 4 -40.36 -67.07 19.64
N PRO A 5 -39.12 -66.99 19.12
CA PRO A 5 -38.17 -65.90 19.45
C PRO A 5 -37.99 -64.88 18.32
N THR A 6 -37.76 -63.60 18.67
CA THR A 6 -37.21 -62.51 17.83
C THR A 6 -36.95 -61.33 18.79
N THR A 7 -35.89 -60.51 18.78
CA THR A 7 -34.68 -60.34 17.96
C THR A 7 -33.67 -59.63 18.88
N ARG A 8 -32.41 -60.08 18.96
CA ARG A 8 -31.33 -59.40 19.70
C ARG A 8 -30.28 -58.87 18.72
N THR A 9 -29.89 -57.63 18.95
CA THR A 9 -28.87 -56.83 18.25
C THR A 9 -27.52 -57.53 18.11
N ARG A 10 -26.84 -57.34 16.96
CA ARG A 10 -25.39 -57.49 16.87
C ARG A 10 -24.77 -56.61 15.79
N ASN A 11 -23.85 -55.76 16.27
CA ASN A 11 -22.85 -55.02 15.51
C ASN A 11 -22.04 -55.93 14.58
N ARG A 12 -21.69 -55.42 13.40
CA ARG A 12 -20.67 -56.01 12.53
C ARG A 12 -19.54 -54.99 12.35
N SER A 13 -18.38 -55.38 12.82
CA SER A 13 -17.09 -54.71 12.68
C SER A 13 -16.59 -54.78 11.24
N SER A 14 -15.86 -53.76 10.79
CA SER A 14 -14.78 -53.88 9.80
C SER A 14 -13.79 -52.74 9.98
N SER A 15 -12.59 -53.16 10.34
CA SER A 15 -11.31 -52.46 10.54
C SER A 15 -10.92 -51.46 9.43
N ASN A 16 -10.24 -50.37 9.80
CA ASN A 16 -8.86 -50.15 9.32
C ASN A 16 -8.14 -49.02 10.09
N ALA A 17 -6.86 -49.28 10.31
CA ALA A 17 -5.94 -48.55 11.18
C ALA A 17 -5.18 -47.43 10.44
N TYR A 18 -4.62 -46.53 11.26
CA TYR A 18 -3.79 -45.37 10.96
C TYR A 18 -2.53 -45.64 10.12
N VAL A 19 -2.18 -44.70 9.22
CA VAL A 19 -0.79 -44.33 8.87
C VAL A 19 -0.75 -42.85 8.43
N GLU A 20 0.01 -42.02 9.15
CA GLU A 20 0.54 -40.71 8.70
C GLU A 20 1.73 -40.94 7.76
N HIS A 21 1.85 -40.18 6.66
CA HIS A 21 3.15 -39.86 6.03
C HIS A 21 3.07 -38.59 5.15
N GLU A 22 4.15 -37.80 5.21
CA GLU A 22 4.39 -36.43 4.74
C GLU A 22 4.20 -36.15 3.23
N PRO A 23 4.03 -34.86 2.83
CA PRO A 23 4.02 -34.46 1.42
C PRO A 23 5.44 -34.40 0.79
N PRO A 24 5.62 -34.81 -0.48
CA PRO A 24 6.93 -34.85 -1.16
C PRO A 24 7.40 -33.48 -1.71
N PRO A 25 8.70 -33.35 -2.07
CA PRO A 25 9.41 -32.08 -2.09
C PRO A 25 9.33 -31.32 -3.42
N SER A 26 9.60 -30.03 -3.28
CA SER A 26 9.84 -29.01 -4.29
C SER A 26 11.03 -29.32 -5.21
N ASN A 27 10.79 -29.47 -6.52
CA ASN A 27 11.78 -29.15 -7.54
C ASN A 27 11.06 -28.53 -8.74
N TRP A 28 11.57 -27.42 -9.25
CA TRP A 28 11.40 -26.97 -10.64
C TRP A 28 12.55 -26.01 -10.97
N ASN A 29 13.72 -26.59 -11.19
CA ASN A 29 14.76 -25.97 -12.02
C ASN A 29 14.96 -26.86 -13.24
N GLN A 30 15.33 -26.23 -14.37
CA GLN A 30 15.57 -26.78 -15.72
C GLN A 30 14.26 -26.84 -16.54
N TYR A 31 14.06 -26.05 -17.60
CA TYR A 31 14.86 -25.96 -18.82
C TYR A 31 14.85 -24.55 -19.47
N HIS A 32 15.93 -24.22 -20.16
CA HIS A 32 16.07 -23.05 -21.04
C HIS A 32 15.77 -23.38 -22.52
N THR A 33 15.20 -22.39 -23.23
CA THR A 33 15.19 -22.10 -24.70
C THR A 33 14.08 -22.74 -25.60
N PRO A 34 13.78 -22.16 -26.80
CA PRO A 34 13.11 -20.86 -27.01
C PRO A 34 11.92 -20.88 -28.02
N LEU A 35 11.12 -19.80 -28.01
CA LEU A 35 10.15 -19.32 -29.03
C LEU A 35 8.95 -20.23 -29.40
N VAL A 36 7.71 -19.74 -29.17
CA VAL A 36 6.69 -19.36 -30.19
C VAL A 36 5.45 -18.80 -29.46
N ASN A 37 4.93 -17.67 -29.95
CA ASN A 37 3.68 -17.07 -29.51
C ASN A 37 2.49 -18.03 -29.67
N HIS A 38 1.80 -18.35 -28.57
CA HIS A 38 0.38 -18.70 -28.62
C HIS A 38 -0.34 -18.11 -27.41
N VAL A 39 -1.25 -17.19 -27.68
CA VAL A 39 -2.14 -16.57 -26.71
C VAL A 39 -3.21 -17.59 -26.33
N SER A 40 -3.32 -17.91 -25.05
CA SER A 40 -4.52 -18.52 -24.46
C SER A 40 -4.65 -18.00 -23.03
N ALA A 41 -5.55 -17.03 -22.86
CA ALA A 41 -5.84 -16.36 -21.61
C ALA A 41 -6.72 -17.24 -20.72
N VAL A 42 -6.10 -17.99 -19.81
CA VAL A 42 -6.82 -18.67 -18.72
C VAL A 42 -7.00 -17.66 -17.58
N HIS A 43 -8.24 -17.19 -17.40
CA HIS A 43 -8.60 -16.25 -16.33
C HIS A 43 -8.44 -16.90 -14.96
N HIS A 44 -7.45 -16.45 -14.17
CA HIS A 44 -7.41 -16.66 -12.72
C HIS A 44 -7.89 -15.37 -12.04
N PRO A 45 -8.96 -15.41 -11.23
CA PRO A 45 -9.41 -14.25 -10.49
C PRO A 45 -8.47 -14.00 -9.31
N GLY A 46 -7.85 -12.81 -9.22
CA GLY A 46 -7.26 -12.31 -7.97
C GLY A 46 -5.84 -11.75 -8.03
N ILE A 47 -5.10 -11.88 -9.13
CA ILE A 47 -3.73 -11.35 -9.22
C ILE A 47 -3.73 -10.02 -9.98
N LEU A 48 -3.09 -8.99 -9.40
CA LEU A 48 -2.85 -7.70 -10.05
C LEU A 48 -2.30 -7.93 -11.46
N LYS A 49 -2.96 -7.33 -12.45
CA LYS A 49 -2.54 -7.45 -13.86
C LYS A 49 -1.06 -7.05 -14.00
N THR A 50 -0.37 -7.74 -14.92
CA THR A 50 1.03 -7.48 -15.28
C THR A 50 1.29 -5.98 -15.47
N PRO A 51 2.41 -5.45 -14.97
CA PRO A 51 2.73 -4.04 -15.08
C PRO A 51 2.72 -3.58 -16.55
N PRO A 52 2.25 -2.34 -16.85
CA PRO A 52 2.19 -1.86 -18.22
C PRO A 52 3.60 -1.80 -18.83
N LEU A 53 3.70 -2.21 -20.10
CA LEU A 53 4.95 -2.17 -20.87
C LEU A 53 5.46 -0.73 -20.95
N ARG A 54 6.80 -0.60 -20.91
CA ARG A 54 7.57 0.65 -20.97
C ARG A 54 6.94 1.66 -21.94
N PRO A 55 6.48 2.85 -21.50
CA PRO A 55 6.17 3.91 -22.44
C PRO A 55 7.46 4.34 -23.14
N ALA A 56 7.47 4.27 -24.47
CA ALA A 56 8.56 4.76 -25.31
C ALA A 56 8.55 6.30 -25.30
N SER A 57 8.98 6.90 -24.21
CA SER A 57 9.29 8.33 -24.15
C SER A 57 10.39 8.55 -23.11
N ALA A 58 11.62 8.25 -23.52
CA ALA A 58 12.78 8.89 -22.93
C ALA A 58 12.68 10.39 -23.26
N ALA A 59 12.01 11.15 -22.39
CA ALA A 59 11.99 12.59 -22.49
C ALA A 59 13.42 13.09 -22.31
N LYS A 60 14.02 13.54 -23.41
CA LYS A 60 15.19 14.42 -23.41
C LYS A 60 14.84 15.59 -22.49
N SER A 61 15.44 15.63 -21.30
CA SER A 61 15.26 16.78 -20.42
C SER A 61 16.04 17.94 -21.03
N GLY A 62 15.30 18.84 -21.67
CA GLY A 62 15.83 20.09 -22.21
C GLY A 62 16.49 20.91 -21.10
N ALA A 63 17.65 21.48 -21.44
CA ALA A 63 18.26 22.54 -20.67
C ALA A 63 17.22 23.66 -20.43
N GLY A 64 17.12 24.14 -19.19
CA GLY A 64 16.26 25.29 -18.89
C GLY A 64 16.19 25.69 -17.42
N MET A 65 16.39 24.77 -16.47
CA MET A 65 16.23 25.08 -15.06
C MET A 65 17.19 24.28 -14.15
N SER A 66 17.90 24.98 -13.27
CA SER A 66 18.77 24.37 -12.25
C SER A 66 17.96 23.45 -11.33
N ALA A 67 18.63 22.49 -10.65
CA ALA A 67 17.96 21.60 -9.71
C ALA A 67 17.23 22.37 -8.60
N ALA A 68 17.86 23.43 -8.07
CA ALA A 68 17.26 24.30 -7.05
C ALA A 68 16.03 25.05 -7.57
N SER A 69 16.09 25.58 -8.79
CA SER A 69 14.95 26.27 -9.39
C SER A 69 13.78 25.31 -9.68
N ARG A 70 14.07 24.08 -10.12
CA ARG A 70 13.06 23.02 -10.28
C ARG A 70 12.40 22.64 -8.95
N TYR A 71 13.21 22.49 -7.90
CA TYR A 71 12.72 22.23 -6.56
C TYR A 71 11.79 23.34 -6.06
N ALA A 72 12.23 24.61 -6.15
CA ALA A 72 11.44 25.76 -5.73
C ALA A 72 10.13 25.89 -6.53
N HIS A 73 10.18 25.62 -7.83
CA HIS A 73 8.98 25.58 -8.67
C HIS A 73 8.00 24.50 -8.22
N ASN A 74 8.46 23.26 -8.05
CA ASN A 74 7.63 22.15 -7.58
C ASN A 74 7.01 22.48 -6.21
N LEU A 75 7.82 22.92 -5.25
CA LEU A 75 7.34 23.30 -3.92
C LEU A 75 6.27 24.40 -3.98
N LYS A 76 6.47 25.40 -4.85
CA LYS A 76 5.47 26.47 -5.08
C LYS A 76 4.17 25.91 -5.66
N VAL A 77 4.24 24.96 -6.60
CA VAL A 77 3.05 24.30 -7.17
C VAL A 77 2.28 23.56 -6.07
N LEU A 78 2.95 22.74 -5.28
CA LEU A 78 2.33 21.99 -4.18
C LEU A 78 1.67 22.92 -3.15
N ARG A 79 2.35 24.01 -2.79
CA ARG A 79 1.84 25.01 -1.82
C ARG A 79 0.61 25.78 -2.27
N ARG A 80 0.32 25.85 -3.57
CA ARG A 80 -0.94 26.46 -4.05
C ARG A 80 -2.15 25.65 -3.59
N ARG A 81 -2.00 24.33 -3.46
CA ARG A 81 -3.08 23.45 -3.01
C ARG A 81 -3.05 23.24 -1.50
N ASP A 82 -1.86 23.13 -0.92
CA ASP A 82 -1.67 22.96 0.52
C ASP A 82 -0.53 23.86 1.04
N PRO A 83 -0.86 25.05 1.57
CA PRO A 83 0.13 26.01 2.06
C PRO A 83 0.98 25.50 3.23
N SER A 84 0.50 24.50 3.98
CA SER A 84 1.20 23.95 5.15
C SER A 84 2.46 23.16 4.76
N ILE A 85 2.62 22.77 3.49
CA ILE A 85 3.78 21.99 3.03
C ILE A 85 5.07 22.78 3.26
N LEU A 86 5.98 22.23 4.06
CA LEU A 86 7.25 22.84 4.43
C LEU A 86 8.35 22.52 3.42
N ARG A 87 8.48 21.26 3.01
CA ARG A 87 9.53 20.80 2.09
C ARG A 87 9.14 19.53 1.34
N ILE A 88 9.79 19.32 0.20
CA ILE A 88 9.79 18.05 -0.52
C ILE A 88 11.10 17.34 -0.15
N PHE A 89 11.04 16.09 0.28
CA PHE A 89 12.24 15.33 0.63
C PHE A 89 12.52 14.17 -0.32
N ASP A 90 11.56 13.81 -1.19
CA ASP A 90 11.77 12.84 -2.26
C ASP A 90 10.82 13.07 -3.44
N GLN A 91 11.18 12.58 -4.64
CA GLN A 91 10.34 12.73 -5.82
C GLN A 91 10.53 11.64 -6.88
N PHE A 92 9.42 11.25 -7.50
CA PHE A 92 9.34 10.24 -8.55
C PHE A 92 8.70 10.84 -9.79
N SER A 93 9.27 10.57 -10.96
CA SER A 93 8.82 11.17 -12.22
C SER A 93 7.49 10.62 -12.73
N HIS A 94 7.15 9.39 -12.35
CA HIS A 94 5.96 8.70 -12.84
C HIS A 94 5.53 7.59 -11.86
N VAL A 95 4.35 7.75 -11.27
CA VAL A 95 3.72 6.78 -10.37
C VAL A 95 2.26 6.63 -10.77
N CYS A 96 1.75 5.40 -10.75
CA CYS A 96 0.35 5.06 -10.99
C CYS A 96 -0.31 4.57 -9.71
N ILE A 97 -1.55 4.99 -9.43
CA ILE A 97 -2.34 4.50 -8.30
C ILE A 97 -3.44 3.54 -8.77
N TYR A 98 -3.51 2.41 -8.09
CA TYR A 98 -4.57 1.42 -8.17
C TYR A 98 -5.35 1.41 -6.86
N HIS A 99 -6.67 1.27 -6.93
CA HIS A 99 -7.51 1.12 -5.75
C HIS A 99 -8.09 -0.28 -5.71
N HIS A 100 -8.20 -0.84 -4.51
CA HIS A 100 -8.95 -2.06 -4.29
C HIS A 100 -10.40 -1.72 -3.97
N ASN A 101 -11.35 -2.19 -4.77
CA ASN A 101 -12.79 -1.94 -4.56
C ASN A 101 -13.48 -3.02 -3.69
N GLY A 102 -12.70 -3.92 -3.08
CA GLY A 102 -13.20 -5.06 -2.31
C GLY A 102 -13.26 -6.37 -3.10
N GLN A 103 -13.33 -6.30 -4.43
CA GLN A 103 -13.39 -7.47 -5.31
C GLN A 103 -12.22 -7.53 -6.29
N SER A 104 -11.76 -6.38 -6.78
CA SER A 104 -10.70 -6.29 -7.77
C SER A 104 -9.92 -4.97 -7.67
N TRP A 105 -8.78 -4.96 -8.36
CA TRP A 105 -7.93 -3.78 -8.48
C TRP A 105 -8.30 -2.97 -9.72
N GLU A 106 -8.60 -1.69 -9.51
CA GLU A 106 -8.98 -0.77 -10.56
C GLU A 106 -8.00 0.40 -10.66
N LYS A 107 -7.63 0.78 -11.89
CA LYS A 107 -6.83 1.99 -12.14
C LYS A 107 -7.76 3.19 -12.04
N LYS A 108 -7.61 4.02 -11.00
CA LYS A 108 -8.45 5.21 -10.77
C LYS A 108 -7.97 6.48 -11.50
N GLY A 109 -7.17 6.34 -12.55
CA GLY A 109 -6.75 7.47 -13.39
C GLY A 109 -5.83 8.49 -12.70
N PHE A 110 -5.23 8.18 -11.55
CA PHE A 110 -4.18 8.99 -10.96
C PHE A 110 -2.82 8.47 -11.41
N GLU A 111 -2.16 9.24 -12.27
CA GLU A 111 -0.88 8.90 -12.85
C GLU A 111 -0.06 10.16 -13.12
N GLY A 112 1.15 10.24 -12.58
CA GLY A 112 1.96 11.44 -12.75
C GLY A 112 3.19 11.52 -11.86
N SER A 113 3.70 12.74 -11.66
CA SER A 113 4.86 12.97 -10.78
C SER A 113 4.41 12.85 -9.32
N MET A 114 5.13 12.06 -8.53
CA MET A 114 4.88 11.95 -7.09
C MET A 114 5.95 12.70 -6.30
N PHE A 115 5.54 13.37 -5.23
CA PHE A 115 6.40 14.10 -4.30
C PHE A 115 6.10 13.63 -2.88
N LEU A 116 7.14 13.27 -2.14
CA LEU A 116 7.02 13.04 -0.70
C LEU A 116 7.33 14.36 0.01
N TYR A 117 6.43 14.75 0.92
CA TYR A 117 6.49 16.07 1.55
C TYR A 117 6.37 16.00 3.07
N GLU A 118 6.91 17.03 3.71
CA GLU A 118 6.64 17.36 5.11
C GLU A 118 5.77 18.62 5.19
N ARG A 119 4.89 18.71 6.17
CA ARG A 119 3.95 19.82 6.40
C ARG A 119 3.97 20.30 7.86
N ALA A 120 3.40 21.48 8.07
CA ALA A 120 3.33 22.16 9.36
C ALA A 120 2.20 21.66 10.29
N ASP A 121 1.35 20.74 9.83
CA ASP A 121 0.21 20.21 10.60
C ASP A 121 0.33 18.70 10.78
N TYR A 122 -0.36 18.14 11.76
CA TYR A 122 -0.42 16.68 11.91
C TYR A 122 -1.42 16.04 10.90
N PRO A 123 -1.06 14.93 10.23
CA PRO A 123 0.23 14.23 10.27
C PRO A 123 1.28 14.95 9.43
N PRO A 124 2.54 15.03 9.90
CA PRO A 124 3.57 15.87 9.29
C PRO A 124 4.01 15.37 7.91
N TYR A 125 3.73 14.12 7.54
CA TYR A 125 4.22 13.53 6.30
C TYR A 125 3.08 13.08 5.38
N GLY A 126 3.35 13.14 4.09
CA GLY A 126 2.43 12.66 3.07
C GLY A 126 3.09 12.56 1.71
N PHE A 127 2.29 12.19 0.73
CA PHE A 127 2.68 12.28 -0.67
C PHE A 127 1.60 12.93 -1.53
N TYR A 128 2.07 13.53 -2.61
CA TYR A 128 1.28 14.28 -3.57
C TYR A 128 1.56 13.73 -4.97
N ILE A 129 0.54 13.39 -5.75
CA ILE A 129 0.68 13.10 -7.17
C ILE A 129 0.04 14.22 -7.98
N LEU A 130 0.87 14.94 -8.72
CA LEU A 130 0.40 15.86 -9.76
C LEU A 130 -0.09 15.01 -10.94
N ASN A 131 -1.41 14.93 -11.07
CA ASN A 131 -2.04 14.04 -12.03
C ASN A 131 -1.88 14.58 -13.45
N ARG A 132 -1.49 13.70 -14.38
CA ARG A 132 -1.37 14.02 -15.80
C ARG A 132 -2.52 13.48 -16.63
N MET A 133 -3.34 12.60 -16.05
CA MET A 133 -4.43 11.89 -16.73
C MET A 133 -5.83 12.42 -16.38
N GLY A 134 -5.92 13.36 -15.45
CA GLY A 134 -7.18 13.96 -14.99
C GLY A 134 -6.96 15.35 -14.42
N MET A 135 -8.05 16.03 -14.09
CA MET A 135 -8.01 17.38 -13.53
C MET A 135 -7.70 17.41 -12.03
N ASP A 136 -7.97 16.30 -11.34
CA ASP A 136 -7.77 16.18 -9.90
C ASP A 136 -6.43 15.54 -9.58
N ASP A 137 -5.68 16.21 -8.70
CA ASP A 137 -4.48 15.69 -8.09
C ASP A 137 -4.78 14.71 -6.95
N TYR A 138 -3.83 13.83 -6.65
CA TYR A 138 -3.95 12.88 -5.54
C TYR A 138 -3.13 13.33 -4.34
N ILE A 139 -3.76 13.40 -3.17
CA ILE A 139 -3.07 13.74 -1.92
C ILE A 139 -3.36 12.65 -0.90
N GLN A 140 -2.29 12.09 -0.33
CA GLN A 140 -2.38 11.09 0.72
C GLN A 140 -1.51 11.51 1.90
N ARG A 141 -2.17 11.59 3.06
CA ARG A 141 -1.50 11.75 4.36
C ARG A 141 -0.94 10.39 4.79
N LEU A 142 0.22 10.38 5.43
CA LEU A 142 0.83 9.18 5.97
C LEU A 142 0.73 9.23 7.49
N TRP A 143 -0.19 8.44 8.02
CA TRP A 143 -0.40 8.30 9.45
C TRP A 143 0.56 7.24 10.01
N PRO A 144 1.01 7.36 11.27
CA PRO A 144 1.83 6.32 11.91
C PRO A 144 1.22 4.91 11.77
N GLU A 145 -0.10 4.82 11.94
CA GLU A 145 -0.93 3.63 11.88
C GLU A 145 -1.02 2.98 10.50
N ASP A 146 -0.77 3.73 9.43
CA ASP A 146 -0.90 3.24 8.04
C ASP A 146 0.07 2.10 7.76
N ASN A 147 -0.40 1.01 7.14
CA ASN A 147 0.39 -0.18 6.87
C ASN A 147 0.91 -0.20 5.43
N LEU A 148 2.21 -0.51 5.29
CA LEU A 148 2.84 -0.78 4.00
C LEU A 148 3.14 -2.27 3.85
N SER A 149 2.82 -2.81 2.68
CA SER A 149 3.25 -4.15 2.26
C SER A 149 3.64 -4.16 0.79
N VAL A 150 4.32 -5.21 0.35
CA VAL A 150 4.78 -5.36 -1.04
C VAL A 150 4.07 -6.54 -1.67
N THR A 151 3.54 -6.37 -2.87
CA THR A 151 2.93 -7.45 -3.64
C THR A 151 3.43 -7.37 -5.09
N GLY A 152 4.38 -8.24 -5.44
CA GLY A 152 5.06 -8.19 -6.72
C GLY A 152 5.80 -6.87 -6.92
N SER A 153 5.41 -6.09 -7.93
CA SER A 153 5.99 -4.77 -8.24
C SER A 153 5.19 -3.59 -7.67
N TYR A 154 4.18 -3.86 -6.82
CA TYR A 154 3.31 -2.86 -6.24
C TYR A 154 3.64 -2.65 -4.76
N LEU A 155 3.71 -1.39 -4.34
CA LEU A 155 3.67 -1.01 -2.94
C LEU A 155 2.22 -0.86 -2.51
N MET A 156 1.76 -1.69 -1.59
CA MET A 156 0.45 -1.58 -1.00
C MET A 156 0.49 -0.64 0.19
N LEU A 157 -0.42 0.31 0.22
CA LEU A 157 -0.66 1.18 1.36
C LEU A 157 -2.10 0.97 1.82
N ARG A 158 -2.24 0.42 3.02
CA ARG A 158 -3.52 0.30 3.73
C ARG A 158 -3.61 1.39 4.79
N THR A 159 -4.74 2.09 4.80
CA THR A 159 -5.03 3.22 5.67
C THR A 159 -6.38 3.03 6.37
N TRP A 160 -6.61 3.76 7.45
CA TRP A 160 -7.86 3.73 8.21
C TRP A 160 -8.39 5.16 8.40
N PRO A 161 -9.03 5.75 7.38
CA PRO A 161 -9.33 7.18 7.37
C PRO A 161 -10.24 7.65 8.51
N GLU A 162 -11.29 6.89 8.81
CA GLU A 162 -12.26 7.24 9.86
C GLU A 162 -11.64 7.09 11.25
N TRP A 163 -10.98 5.96 11.50
CA TRP A 163 -10.27 5.72 12.75
C TRP A 163 -9.22 6.79 13.04
N SER A 164 -8.37 7.10 12.06
CA SER A 164 -7.33 8.12 12.20
C SER A 164 -7.95 9.48 12.51
N ARG A 165 -9.04 9.85 11.82
CA ARG A 165 -9.73 11.12 12.06
C ARG A 165 -10.33 11.20 13.46
N ASN A 166 -10.96 10.13 13.93
CA ASN A 166 -11.54 10.08 15.27
C ASN A 166 -10.46 10.20 16.34
N ARG A 167 -9.35 9.47 16.20
CA ARG A 167 -8.20 9.58 17.10
C ARG A 167 -7.70 11.01 17.24
N ILE A 168 -7.54 11.72 16.11
CA ILE A 168 -7.06 13.12 16.13
C ILE A 168 -8.08 14.04 16.78
N ARG A 169 -9.36 13.88 16.45
CA ARG A 169 -10.44 14.67 17.06
C ARG A 169 -10.45 14.52 18.57
N ASP A 170 -10.25 13.31 19.08
CA ASP A 170 -10.27 13.04 20.52
C ASP A 170 -9.04 13.67 21.21
N ILE A 171 -7.86 13.62 20.58
CA ILE A 171 -6.65 14.33 21.06
C ILE A 171 -6.88 15.85 21.11
N GLU A 172 -7.44 16.42 20.05
CA GLU A 172 -7.71 17.85 19.95
C GLU A 172 -8.77 18.30 20.97
N ALA A 173 -9.81 17.49 21.18
CA ALA A 173 -10.84 17.76 22.19
C ALA A 173 -10.28 17.81 23.62
N LEU A 174 -9.29 16.96 23.93
CA LEU A 174 -8.61 16.94 25.23
C LEU A 174 -7.62 18.10 25.41
N ASN A 175 -7.10 18.65 24.32
CA ASN A 175 -6.10 19.71 24.35
C ASN A 175 -6.69 21.14 24.43
N GLY A 176 -7.95 21.32 24.01
CA GLY A 176 -8.58 22.64 23.96
C GLY A 176 -8.12 23.47 22.74
N SER A 177 -8.25 24.80 22.82
CA SER A 177 -8.10 25.73 21.68
C SER A 177 -6.66 25.94 21.19
N LYS A 178 -5.66 25.33 21.84
CA LYS A 178 -4.24 25.57 21.51
C LYS A 178 -3.82 24.69 20.34
N GLU A 179 -3.24 25.26 19.30
CA GLU A 179 -2.69 24.45 18.20
C GLU A 179 -1.52 23.56 18.69
N LEU A 180 -1.54 22.29 18.28
CA LEU A 180 -0.49 21.33 18.62
C LEU A 180 0.63 21.34 17.59
N HIS A 181 1.86 21.17 18.07
CA HIS A 181 2.97 20.92 17.18
C HIS A 181 2.79 19.55 16.48
N PRO A 182 3.13 19.38 15.19
CA PRO A 182 2.97 18.11 14.47
C PRO A 182 3.77 16.92 15.02
N PHE A 183 4.66 17.17 15.96
CA PHE A 183 5.46 16.15 16.65
C PHE A 183 5.20 16.15 18.16
N ASP A 184 4.05 16.68 18.60
CA ASP A 184 3.61 16.64 20.00
C ASP A 184 3.39 15.19 20.46
N GLU A 185 3.81 14.87 21.67
CA GLU A 185 3.77 13.51 22.24
C GLU A 185 2.36 12.92 22.27
N ARG A 186 1.31 13.75 22.27
CA ARG A 186 -0.08 13.26 22.22
C ARG A 186 -0.45 12.58 20.91
N TYR A 187 0.26 12.89 19.82
CA TYR A 187 0.06 12.22 18.54
C TYR A 187 0.76 10.87 18.44
N LYS A 188 1.62 10.56 19.42
CA LYS A 188 2.40 9.32 19.47
C LYS A 188 1.50 8.11 19.31
N TRP A 189 1.91 7.22 18.42
CA TRP A 189 1.23 5.95 18.24
C TRP A 189 1.96 4.88 19.03
N ASP A 190 1.30 4.37 20.06
CA ASP A 190 1.80 3.33 20.97
C ASP A 190 1.77 1.91 20.38
N GLN A 191 1.27 1.75 19.15
CA GLN A 191 1.07 0.47 18.44
C GLN A 191 0.13 -0.53 19.12
N GLU A 192 -0.28 -0.30 20.36
CA GLU A 192 -1.29 -1.07 21.09
C GLU A 192 -2.69 -0.66 20.63
N THR A 193 -2.90 0.64 20.42
CA THR A 193 -4.11 1.19 19.84
C THR A 193 -4.11 1.02 18.32
N ARG A 194 -4.54 -0.15 17.84
CA ARG A 194 -4.70 -0.42 16.40
C ARG A 194 -6.17 -0.34 15.98
N PRO A 195 -6.45 0.10 14.74
CA PRO A 195 -7.78 -0.06 14.16
C PRO A 195 -8.19 -1.54 14.21
N ASN A 196 -9.37 -1.82 14.74
CA ASN A 196 -9.91 -3.18 14.75
C ASN A 196 -10.34 -3.55 13.32
N GLU A 197 -9.66 -4.50 12.69
CA GLU A 197 -9.91 -4.86 11.29
C GLU A 197 -11.31 -5.43 11.03
N GLY A 198 -11.99 -5.94 12.05
CA GLY A 198 -13.36 -6.47 11.93
C GLY A 198 -14.44 -5.39 11.92
N THR A 199 -14.15 -4.19 12.44
CA THR A 199 -15.13 -3.11 12.60
C THR A 199 -14.75 -1.83 11.85
N GLU A 200 -13.46 -1.57 11.67
CA GLU A 200 -12.97 -0.35 11.03
C GLU A 200 -12.84 -0.52 9.52
N VAL A 201 -13.32 0.49 8.79
CA VAL A 201 -13.24 0.49 7.32
C VAL A 201 -11.84 0.90 6.89
N SER A 202 -11.09 -0.07 6.36
CA SER A 202 -9.78 0.20 5.75
C SER A 202 -9.91 0.60 4.28
N LYS A 203 -9.01 1.45 3.81
CA LYS A 203 -8.81 1.77 2.39
C LYS A 203 -7.43 1.31 1.96
N THR A 204 -7.36 0.48 0.92
CA THR A 204 -6.09 -0.01 0.37
C THR A 204 -5.87 0.52 -1.03
N ILE A 205 -4.67 1.06 -1.27
CA ILE A 205 -4.19 1.46 -2.59
C ILE A 205 -2.90 0.72 -2.94
N GLY A 206 -2.66 0.52 -4.22
CA GLY A 206 -1.42 -0.01 -4.77
C GLY A 206 -0.72 1.08 -5.57
N LEU A 207 0.51 1.41 -5.19
CA LEU A 207 1.37 2.31 -5.94
C LEU A 207 2.30 1.49 -6.81
N TRP A 208 2.40 1.89 -8.08
CA TRP A 208 3.30 1.27 -9.04
C TRP A 208 4.17 2.33 -9.71
N MET A 209 5.43 1.99 -9.94
CA MET A 209 6.38 2.79 -10.71
C MET A 209 7.22 1.86 -11.57
N PHE A 210 7.55 2.30 -12.78
CA PHE A 210 8.57 1.66 -13.59
C PHE A 210 9.96 1.89 -12.95
N ASN A 211 10.63 0.82 -12.53
CA ASN A 211 11.99 0.94 -12.02
C ASN A 211 12.94 1.37 -13.14
N THR A 212 13.76 2.38 -12.85
CA THR A 212 14.83 2.84 -13.74
C THR A 212 16.16 2.66 -13.04
N ASP A 213 17.19 2.20 -13.74
CA ASP A 213 18.53 1.99 -13.13
C ASP A 213 19.16 3.26 -12.56
N ALA A 214 18.66 4.43 -12.98
CA ALA A 214 19.17 5.74 -12.55
C ALA A 214 18.62 6.22 -11.19
N ARG A 215 17.64 5.54 -10.59
CA ARG A 215 17.01 5.95 -9.32
C ARG A 215 16.66 4.76 -8.45
N GLU A 216 16.67 4.98 -7.14
CA GLU A 216 16.22 4.01 -6.17
C GLU A 216 14.73 3.65 -6.41
N PRO A 217 14.34 2.36 -6.34
CA PRO A 217 12.96 1.93 -6.52
C PRO A 217 12.00 2.60 -5.52
N LEU A 218 10.77 2.88 -5.98
CA LEU A 218 9.70 3.48 -5.17
C LEU A 218 9.47 2.71 -3.86
N ILE A 219 9.40 1.38 -3.97
CA ILE A 219 9.17 0.48 -2.83
C ILE A 219 10.25 0.69 -1.76
N THR A 220 11.53 0.67 -2.15
CA THR A 220 12.65 0.81 -1.22
C THR A 220 12.64 2.15 -0.50
N VAL A 221 12.46 3.23 -1.27
CA VAL A 221 12.40 4.59 -0.70
C VAL A 221 11.23 4.71 0.27
N MET A 222 10.03 4.29 -0.14
CA MET A 222 8.83 4.41 0.69
C MET A 222 8.93 3.61 1.98
N LEU A 223 9.39 2.35 1.92
CA LEU A 223 9.58 1.52 3.10
C LEU A 223 10.57 2.18 4.08
N ARG A 224 11.72 2.65 3.58
CA ARG A 224 12.73 3.33 4.40
C ARG A 224 12.18 4.62 5.01
N ARG A 225 11.52 5.47 4.23
CA ARG A 225 11.02 6.77 4.68
C ARG A 225 9.87 6.65 5.66
N VAL A 226 8.89 5.79 5.37
CA VAL A 226 7.75 5.57 6.28
C VAL A 226 8.16 4.89 7.57
N TYR A 227 9.15 3.97 7.52
CA TYR A 227 9.74 3.44 8.74
C TYR A 227 10.38 4.53 9.60
N ILE A 228 11.16 5.43 9.00
CA ILE A 228 11.73 6.58 9.70
C ILE A 228 10.63 7.49 10.28
N PHE A 229 9.54 7.74 9.54
CA PHE A 229 8.43 8.56 10.05
C PHE A 229 7.77 7.94 11.27
N ARG A 230 7.51 6.62 11.23
CA ARG A 230 7.01 5.90 12.40
C ARG A 230 7.96 6.03 13.59
N LEU A 231 9.26 5.88 13.38
CA LEU A 231 10.24 6.06 14.46
C LEU A 231 10.24 7.48 15.04
N ILE A 232 10.11 8.51 14.20
CA ILE A 232 10.02 9.89 14.66
C ILE A 232 8.74 10.09 15.48
N CYS A 233 7.60 9.59 15.00
CA CYS A 233 6.32 9.67 15.71
C CYS A 233 6.23 8.77 16.95
N SER A 234 7.17 7.84 17.16
CA SER A 234 7.22 6.97 18.36
C SER A 234 8.30 7.39 19.38
N ARG A 235 9.20 8.31 19.04
CA ARG A 235 10.33 8.69 19.92
C ARG A 235 10.09 9.92 20.79
N PHE A 236 9.14 10.76 20.40
CA PHE A 236 8.57 11.81 21.23
C PHE A 236 7.22 11.29 21.69
#